data_AF-A0A380A777-F1
#
_entry.id   AF-A0A380A777-F1
#
_cell.length_a   1.000
_cell.length_b   1.000
_cell.length_c   1.000
_cell.angle_alpha   90.00
_cell.angle_beta   90.00
_cell.angle_gamma   90.00
#
_symmetry.space_group_name_H-M   'P 1'
#
loop_
_entity.id
_entity.type
_entity.pdbx_description
1 polymer ?
#
loop_
_entity_poly.entity_id
_entity_poly.type
_entity_poly.pdbx_seq_one_letter_code
_entity_poly.pdbx_strand_id
1 'polypeptide(L)'
;MKNTTYLKVKGIALIQVLLISAMISVFALYLTYTARQQIHTAQIFEDRAQALLQIKSAETELMYTMMTNPMVHDVTSTVKLVHTWNFHNQPFSLNNIVNIQIQDQSGLLSIQNPPADLLGNTLSLLKIPGIEPSQFIDSLLDWQDSDNLRRLNGLEADSYPFGARNAGIALMSDLMALPGVTDTNYQQLSSVFSIYVAGPFNPMSSPMPILQALVGERNANTIIELRSKGELTADVFSAVTHIYDSENTILYPGRNQRVKISARVGSTNIEKNQVWHIEPYAYGQYKEPLSILESNW
;
A
#
# COMPACT_ATOMS: atom_id res chain seq x y z
N MET A 1 -81.67 -26.23 47.69
CA MET A 1 -81.38 -26.31 46.24
C MET A 1 -80.91 -24.94 45.76
N LYS A 2 -79.62 -24.77 45.46
CA LYS A 2 -79.09 -23.64 44.70
C LYS A 2 -78.37 -24.23 43.49
N ASN A 3 -78.96 -24.05 42.31
CA ASN A 3 -78.36 -24.44 41.04
C ASN A 3 -77.29 -23.41 40.66
N THR A 4 -76.03 -23.81 40.69
CA THR A 4 -74.92 -23.05 40.11
C THR A 4 -74.81 -23.41 38.63
N THR A 5 -75.29 -22.52 37.77
CA THR A 5 -75.21 -22.67 36.31
C THR A 5 -73.79 -22.34 35.85
N TYR A 6 -73.01 -23.35 35.45
CA TYR A 6 -71.70 -23.15 34.84
C TYR A 6 -71.87 -22.61 33.41
N LEU A 7 -71.55 -21.32 33.19
CA LEU A 7 -71.41 -20.76 31.85
C LEU A 7 -70.15 -21.36 31.19
N LYS A 8 -70.34 -22.28 30.25
CA LYS A 8 -69.26 -22.80 29.40
C LYS A 8 -68.80 -21.71 28.43
N VAL A 9 -67.67 -21.08 28.71
CA VAL A 9 -66.97 -20.17 27.80
C VAL A 9 -66.38 -21.00 26.64
N LYS A 10 -67.15 -21.15 25.55
CA LYS A 10 -66.72 -21.80 24.31
C LYS A 10 -66.39 -20.73 23.26
N GLY A 11 -65.15 -20.25 23.24
CA GLY A 11 -64.67 -19.33 22.19
C GLY A 11 -63.30 -18.70 22.45
N ILE A 12 -62.99 -18.36 23.71
CA ILE A 12 -61.73 -17.69 24.09
C ILE A 12 -60.51 -18.63 24.05
N ALA A 13 -60.69 -19.91 24.39
CA ALA A 13 -59.59 -20.87 24.44
C ALA A 13 -58.87 -21.04 23.09
N LEU A 14 -59.61 -21.00 21.97
CA LEU A 14 -59.01 -21.10 20.63
C LEU A 14 -58.13 -19.89 20.31
N ILE A 15 -58.60 -18.68 20.62
CA ILE A 15 -57.85 -17.44 20.41
C ILE A 15 -56.59 -17.44 21.29
N GLN A 16 -56.71 -17.89 22.54
CA GLN A 16 -55.60 -17.96 23.47
C GLN A 16 -54.53 -18.98 23.03
N VAL A 17 -54.94 -20.16 22.55
CA VAL A 17 -54.02 -21.16 21.99
C VAL A 17 -53.33 -20.63 20.73
N LEU A 18 -54.08 -19.98 19.83
CA LEU A 18 -53.50 -19.35 18.63
C LEU A 18 -52.48 -18.27 19.02
N LEU A 19 -52.80 -17.42 19.99
CA LEU A 19 -51.91 -16.36 20.46
C LEU A 19 -50.63 -16.95 21.07
N ILE A 20 -50.75 -17.95 21.96
CA ILE A 20 -49.58 -18.63 22.54
C ILE A 20 -48.75 -19.30 21.45
N SER A 21 -49.37 -19.97 20.48
CA SER A 21 -48.66 -20.61 19.36
C SER A 21 -47.93 -19.60 18.48
N ALA A 22 -48.54 -18.44 18.21
CA ALA A 22 -47.92 -17.36 17.46
C ALA A 22 -46.73 -16.77 18.22
N MET A 23 -46.86 -16.55 19.53
CA MET A 23 -45.75 -16.08 20.38
C MET A 23 -44.58 -17.07 20.42
N ILE A 24 -44.85 -18.36 20.59
CA ILE A 24 -43.82 -19.41 20.56
C ILE A 24 -43.14 -19.43 19.19
N SER A 25 -43.91 -19.29 18.11
CA SER A 25 -43.37 -19.27 16.75
C SER A 25 -42.44 -18.07 16.51
N VAL A 26 -42.85 -16.87 16.95
CA VAL A 26 -42.00 -15.66 16.87
C VAL A 26 -40.73 -15.83 17.71
N PHE A 27 -40.85 -16.38 18.91
CA PHE A 27 -39.69 -16.64 19.77
C PHE A 27 -38.72 -17.66 19.16
N ALA A 28 -39.24 -18.74 18.58
CA ALA A 28 -38.44 -19.74 17.88
C ALA A 28 -37.74 -19.17 16.64
N LEU A 29 -38.42 -18.32 15.87
CA LEU A 29 -37.81 -17.60 14.74
C LEU A 29 -36.71 -16.66 15.20
N TYR A 30 -36.93 -15.91 16.28
CA TYR A 30 -35.92 -15.03 16.87
C TYR A 30 -34.67 -15.81 17.30
N LEU A 31 -34.83 -16.92 18.05
CA LEU A 31 -33.70 -17.77 18.45
C LEU A 31 -32.94 -18.35 17.25
N THR A 32 -33.66 -18.77 16.21
CA THR A 32 -33.04 -19.29 14.98
C THR A 32 -32.23 -18.20 14.27
N TYR A 33 -32.79 -16.99 14.19
CA TYR A 33 -32.11 -15.84 13.61
C TYR A 33 -30.85 -15.48 14.39
N THR A 34 -30.92 -15.39 15.72
CA THR A 34 -29.76 -15.08 16.56
C THR A 34 -28.68 -16.16 16.49
N ALA A 35 -29.07 -17.45 16.45
CA ALA A 35 -28.12 -18.55 16.31
C ALA A 35 -27.38 -18.49 14.97
N ARG A 36 -28.09 -18.23 13.86
CA ARG A 36 -27.46 -18.05 12.53
C ARG A 36 -26.50 -16.87 12.51
N GLN A 37 -26.89 -15.75 13.14
CA GLN A 37 -26.04 -14.57 13.24
C GLN A 37 -24.78 -14.86 14.07
N GLN A 38 -24.89 -15.60 15.17
CA GLN A 38 -23.75 -16.00 15.99
C GLN A 38 -22.79 -16.92 15.22
N ILE A 39 -23.30 -17.89 14.46
CA ILE A 39 -22.50 -18.76 13.60
C ILE A 39 -21.76 -17.94 12.53
N HIS A 40 -22.45 -17.02 11.87
CA HIS A 40 -21.84 -16.17 10.85
C HIS A 40 -20.73 -15.27 11.43
N THR A 41 -20.96 -14.67 12.59
CA THR A 41 -19.93 -13.86 13.29
C THR A 41 -18.74 -14.72 13.72
N ALA A 42 -18.98 -15.94 14.22
CA ALA A 42 -17.92 -16.87 14.57
C ALA A 42 -17.08 -17.25 13.35
N GLN A 43 -17.73 -17.50 12.20
CA GLN A 43 -17.04 -17.78 10.94
C GLN A 43 -16.16 -16.60 10.49
N ILE A 44 -16.64 -15.36 10.56
CA ILE A 44 -15.83 -14.18 10.23
C ILE A 44 -14.60 -14.08 11.15
N PHE A 45 -14.77 -14.36 12.44
CA PHE A 45 -13.67 -14.31 13.39
C PHE A 45 -12.62 -15.39 13.09
N GLU A 46 -13.07 -16.60 12.74
CA GLU A 46 -12.20 -17.69 12.29
C GLU A 46 -11.46 -17.33 10.99
N ASP A 47 -12.18 -16.87 9.97
CA ASP A 47 -11.62 -16.42 8.68
C ASP A 47 -10.57 -15.31 8.89
N ARG A 48 -10.87 -14.34 9.78
CA ARG A 48 -9.93 -13.26 10.12
C ARG A 48 -8.68 -13.79 10.82
N ALA A 49 -8.81 -14.70 11.78
CA ALA A 49 -7.68 -15.30 12.46
C ALA A 49 -6.79 -16.09 11.48
N GLN A 50 -7.40 -16.85 10.56
CA GLN A 50 -6.69 -17.57 9.51
C GLN A 50 -5.98 -16.61 8.55
N ALA A 51 -6.64 -15.54 8.09
CA ALA A 51 -6.03 -14.55 7.20
C ALA A 51 -4.83 -13.84 7.86
N LEU A 52 -4.94 -13.47 9.14
CA LEU A 52 -3.82 -12.88 9.90
C LEU A 52 -2.64 -13.84 10.03
N LEU A 53 -2.90 -15.12 10.29
CA LEU A 53 -1.85 -16.14 10.36
C LEU A 53 -1.14 -16.28 9.01
N GLN A 54 -1.89 -16.30 7.90
CA GLN A 54 -1.33 -16.37 6.55
C GLN A 54 -0.48 -15.15 6.19
N ILE A 55 -0.93 -13.93 6.55
CA ILE A 55 -0.11 -12.73 6.39
C ILE A 55 1.17 -12.85 7.20
N LYS A 56 1.11 -13.33 8.45
CA LYS A 56 2.29 -13.43 9.30
C LYS A 56 3.29 -14.46 8.79
N SER A 57 2.82 -15.61 8.32
CA SER A 57 3.67 -16.61 7.67
C SER A 57 4.33 -16.07 6.41
N ALA A 58 3.56 -15.41 5.53
CA ALA A 58 4.08 -14.81 4.31
C ALA A 58 5.09 -13.68 4.58
N GLU A 59 4.83 -12.84 5.59
CA GLU A 59 5.76 -11.81 6.06
C GLU A 59 7.11 -12.43 6.44
N THR A 60 7.09 -13.45 7.30
CA THR A 60 8.33 -14.12 7.75
C THR A 60 9.05 -14.83 6.61
N GLU A 61 8.32 -15.52 5.72
CA GLU A 61 8.91 -16.18 4.55
C GLU A 61 9.56 -15.16 3.59
N LEU A 62 8.89 -14.05 3.34
CA LEU A 62 9.40 -12.99 2.48
C LEU A 62 10.64 -12.31 3.07
N MET A 63 10.59 -11.94 4.36
CA MET A 63 11.74 -11.37 5.07
C MET A 63 12.93 -12.31 5.03
N TYR A 64 12.74 -13.59 5.38
CA TYR A 64 13.80 -14.59 5.33
C TYR A 64 14.40 -14.72 3.93
N THR A 65 13.54 -14.77 2.90
CA THR A 65 14.00 -14.90 1.51
C THR A 65 14.80 -13.68 1.07
N MET A 66 14.35 -12.46 1.38
CA MET A 66 15.07 -11.21 1.07
C MET A 66 16.42 -11.09 1.79
N MET A 67 16.57 -11.70 2.96
CA MET A 67 17.84 -11.71 3.71
C MET A 67 18.82 -12.79 3.24
N THR A 68 18.33 -13.86 2.61
CA THR A 68 19.15 -15.04 2.26
C THR A 68 19.39 -15.20 0.77
N ASN A 69 18.66 -14.48 -0.08
CA ASN A 69 18.78 -14.51 -1.52
C ASN A 69 18.98 -13.10 -2.08
N PRO A 70 19.70 -12.94 -3.20
CA PRO A 70 19.80 -11.65 -3.87
C PRO A 70 18.40 -11.20 -4.31
N MET A 71 18.09 -9.91 -4.15
CA MET A 71 16.81 -9.30 -4.56
C MET A 71 16.74 -9.13 -6.09
N VAL A 72 16.80 -10.24 -6.80
CA VAL A 72 16.75 -10.31 -8.26
C VAL A 72 15.73 -11.37 -8.63
N HIS A 73 14.90 -11.08 -9.63
CA HIS A 73 14.01 -12.07 -10.21
C HIS A 73 14.84 -13.13 -10.94
N ASP A 74 14.77 -14.37 -10.47
CA ASP A 74 15.51 -15.49 -11.06
C ASP A 74 14.55 -16.66 -11.32
N VAL A 75 14.22 -16.83 -12.60
CA VAL A 75 13.34 -17.90 -13.08
C VAL A 75 13.92 -19.30 -12.87
N THR A 76 15.23 -19.43 -12.66
CA THR A 76 15.92 -20.71 -12.45
C THR A 76 15.98 -21.11 -10.97
N SER A 77 15.64 -20.20 -10.07
CA SER A 77 15.67 -20.46 -8.63
C SER A 77 14.65 -21.52 -8.21
N THR A 78 15.06 -22.40 -7.30
CA THR A 78 14.16 -23.37 -6.66
C THR A 78 13.29 -22.74 -5.58
N VAL A 79 13.59 -21.51 -5.15
CA VAL A 79 12.83 -20.78 -4.13
C VAL A 79 11.68 -20.05 -4.82
N LYS A 80 10.44 -20.44 -4.51
CA LYS A 80 9.22 -19.94 -5.16
C LYS A 80 9.11 -18.40 -5.18
N LEU A 81 9.46 -17.75 -4.07
CA LEU A 81 9.45 -16.30 -3.97
C LEU A 81 10.45 -15.65 -4.93
N VAL A 82 11.67 -16.18 -5.03
CA VAL A 82 12.71 -15.66 -5.93
C VAL A 82 12.31 -15.77 -7.40
N HIS A 83 11.56 -16.83 -7.73
CA HIS A 83 11.00 -17.06 -9.06
C HIS A 83 9.83 -16.12 -9.42
N THR A 84 9.15 -15.50 -8.45
CA THR A 84 7.89 -14.77 -8.71
C THR A 84 7.90 -13.30 -8.30
N TRP A 85 8.79 -12.91 -7.39
CA TRP A 85 8.83 -11.55 -6.89
C TRP A 85 9.25 -10.54 -7.95
N ASN A 86 8.88 -9.30 -7.70
CA ASN A 86 9.36 -8.14 -8.42
C ASN A 86 9.39 -6.95 -7.46
N PHE A 87 10.07 -5.87 -7.85
CA PHE A 87 10.29 -4.71 -6.98
C PHE A 87 9.71 -3.41 -7.58
N HIS A 88 8.85 -3.53 -8.60
CA HIS A 88 8.26 -2.43 -9.36
C HIS A 88 6.75 -2.30 -9.12
N ASN A 89 6.31 -2.65 -7.91
CA ASN A 89 4.92 -2.50 -7.44
C ASN A 89 3.89 -3.27 -8.26
N GLN A 90 4.28 -4.42 -8.84
CA GLN A 90 3.35 -5.33 -9.48
C GLN A 90 2.98 -6.46 -8.50
N PRO A 91 1.68 -6.72 -8.26
CA PRO A 91 1.27 -7.79 -7.35
C PRO A 91 1.59 -9.18 -7.93
N PHE A 92 1.99 -10.10 -7.07
CA PHE A 92 2.19 -11.52 -7.37
C PHE A 92 1.64 -12.39 -6.25
N SER A 93 1.22 -13.62 -6.58
CA SER A 93 0.60 -14.53 -5.61
C SER A 93 1.64 -15.45 -4.99
N LEU A 94 1.78 -15.43 -3.65
CA LEU A 94 2.56 -16.43 -2.94
C LEU A 94 1.83 -17.78 -2.94
N ASN A 95 0.51 -17.76 -2.78
CA ASN A 95 -0.37 -18.92 -2.88
C ASN A 95 -1.80 -18.45 -3.22
N ASN A 96 -2.79 -19.34 -3.15
CA ASN A 96 -4.18 -19.01 -3.50
C ASN A 96 -4.86 -18.03 -2.53
N ILE A 97 -4.28 -17.82 -1.36
CA ILE A 97 -4.81 -16.98 -0.27
C ILE A 97 -4.08 -15.65 -0.22
N VAL A 98 -2.75 -15.66 -0.43
CA VAL A 98 -1.86 -14.52 -0.17
C VAL A 98 -1.32 -13.91 -1.46
N ASN A 99 -1.49 -12.60 -1.60
CA ASN A 99 -0.86 -11.77 -2.61
C ASN A 99 0.12 -10.78 -1.98
N ILE A 100 1.23 -10.54 -2.66
CA ILE A 100 2.31 -9.68 -2.23
C ILE A 100 2.56 -8.64 -3.33
N GLN A 101 2.84 -7.40 -2.95
CA GLN A 101 3.27 -6.34 -3.84
C GLN A 101 4.45 -5.61 -3.18
N ILE A 102 5.54 -5.42 -3.92
CA ILE A 102 6.77 -4.83 -3.40
C ILE A 102 7.16 -3.65 -4.30
N GLN A 103 7.38 -2.49 -3.70
CA GLN A 103 7.92 -1.31 -4.37
C GLN A 103 9.25 -0.93 -3.74
N ASP A 104 10.30 -1.00 -4.54
CA ASP A 104 11.59 -0.43 -4.20
C ASP A 104 11.49 1.09 -4.08
N GLN A 105 11.80 1.61 -2.89
CA GLN A 105 11.73 3.04 -2.62
C GLN A 105 12.82 3.81 -3.37
N SER A 106 13.93 3.16 -3.75
CA SER A 106 14.95 3.77 -4.61
C SER A 106 14.43 4.04 -6.03
N GLY A 107 13.34 3.38 -6.47
CA GLY A 107 12.70 3.68 -7.75
C GLY A 107 11.72 4.85 -7.75
N LEU A 108 11.48 5.47 -6.59
CA LEU A 108 10.60 6.62 -6.46
C LEU A 108 11.41 7.90 -6.32
N LEU A 109 10.79 9.05 -6.59
CA LEU A 109 11.42 10.35 -6.35
C LEU A 109 11.49 10.61 -4.85
N SER A 110 12.65 11.01 -4.35
CA SER A 110 12.76 11.52 -2.98
C SER A 110 11.91 12.78 -2.85
N ILE A 111 11.00 12.82 -1.87
CA ILE A 111 10.18 14.01 -1.62
C ILE A 111 11.01 15.17 -1.04
N GLN A 112 12.11 14.84 -0.36
CA GLN A 112 12.93 15.83 0.35
C GLN A 112 13.83 16.63 -0.59
N ASN A 113 14.38 15.96 -1.61
CA ASN A 113 15.26 16.59 -2.58
C ASN A 113 15.12 15.93 -3.95
N PRO A 114 13.96 16.08 -4.62
CA PRO A 114 13.77 15.53 -5.95
C PRO A 114 14.56 16.35 -6.99
N PRO A 115 15.17 15.71 -8.02
CA PRO A 115 15.71 16.45 -9.15
C PRO A 115 14.58 17.24 -9.85
N ALA A 116 14.69 18.57 -9.87
CA ALA A 116 13.60 19.46 -10.28
C ALA A 116 13.07 19.15 -11.69
N ASP A 117 13.96 18.91 -12.66
CA ASP A 117 13.57 18.60 -14.04
C ASP A 117 12.82 17.27 -14.15
N LEU A 118 13.31 16.23 -13.44
CA LEU A 118 12.68 14.92 -13.44
C LEU A 118 11.31 14.97 -12.76
N LEU A 119 11.19 15.70 -11.65
CA LEU A 119 9.91 15.90 -10.97
C LEU A 119 8.94 16.69 -11.84
N GLY A 120 9.37 17.81 -12.43
CA GLY A 120 8.54 18.63 -13.31
C GLY A 120 7.97 17.81 -14.47
N ASN A 121 8.83 17.07 -15.17
CA ASN A 121 8.43 16.19 -16.27
C ASN A 121 7.49 15.07 -15.79
N THR A 122 7.75 14.48 -14.61
CA THR A 122 6.88 13.46 -14.02
C THR A 122 5.49 14.01 -13.71
N LEU A 123 5.39 15.19 -13.09
CA LEU A 123 4.11 15.84 -12.80
C LEU A 123 3.33 16.18 -14.07
N SER A 124 4.02 16.69 -15.10
CA SER A 124 3.42 16.96 -16.42
C SER A 124 2.87 15.69 -17.08
N LEU A 125 3.49 14.53 -16.86
CA LEU A 125 3.00 13.25 -17.37
C LEU A 125 1.84 12.68 -16.56
N LEU A 126 1.82 12.91 -15.24
CA LEU A 126 0.70 12.53 -14.38
C LEU A 126 -0.60 13.27 -14.72
N LYS A 127 -0.50 14.49 -15.26
CA LYS A 127 -1.64 15.33 -15.71
C LYS A 127 -2.73 15.47 -14.66
N ILE A 128 -2.34 15.63 -13.39
CA ILE A 128 -3.27 15.77 -12.28
C ILE A 128 -3.94 17.16 -12.36
N PRO A 129 -5.28 17.25 -12.50
CA PRO A 129 -5.96 18.54 -12.50
C PRO A 129 -5.72 19.31 -11.21
N GLY A 130 -5.38 20.59 -11.33
CA GLY A 130 -5.14 21.50 -10.21
C GLY A 130 -3.70 21.50 -9.68
N ILE A 131 -2.85 20.56 -10.10
CA ILE A 131 -1.42 20.56 -9.79
C ILE A 131 -0.66 21.15 -10.97
N GLU A 132 -0.25 22.41 -10.82
CA GLU A 132 0.68 23.05 -11.75
C GLU A 132 2.14 22.71 -11.33
N PRO A 133 2.96 22.08 -12.20
CA PRO A 133 4.27 21.57 -11.80
C PRO A 133 5.20 22.62 -11.17
N SER A 134 5.27 23.83 -11.72
CA SER A 134 6.14 24.89 -11.19
C SER A 134 5.69 25.38 -9.82
N GLN A 135 4.37 25.57 -9.63
CA GLN A 135 3.80 25.95 -8.34
C GLN A 135 4.02 24.86 -7.30
N PHE A 136 3.77 23.60 -7.67
CA PHE A 136 3.93 22.47 -6.76
C PHE A 136 5.39 22.31 -6.31
N ILE A 137 6.34 22.38 -7.24
CA ILE A 137 7.78 22.25 -6.92
C ILE A 137 8.23 23.40 -6.02
N ASP A 138 7.91 24.64 -6.38
CA ASP A 138 8.28 25.81 -5.57
C ASP A 138 7.68 25.73 -4.16
N SER A 139 6.39 25.39 -4.04
CA SER A 139 5.73 25.22 -2.74
C SER A 139 6.24 24.01 -1.94
N LEU A 140 6.63 22.92 -2.60
CA LEU A 140 7.25 21.77 -1.93
C LEU A 140 8.61 22.13 -1.32
N LEU A 141 9.37 23.00 -1.98
CA LEU A 141 10.66 23.48 -1.48
C LEU A 141 10.47 24.50 -0.35
N ASP A 142 9.59 25.49 -0.52
CA ASP A 142 9.25 26.49 0.53
C ASP A 142 8.65 25.78 1.77
N TRP A 143 7.90 24.69 1.59
CA TRP A 143 7.36 23.92 2.72
C TRP A 143 8.45 23.31 3.62
N GLN A 144 9.64 23.04 3.05
CA GLN A 144 10.69 22.25 3.69
C GLN A 144 11.91 23.03 4.15
N ASP A 145 12.20 24.19 3.54
CA ASP A 145 13.39 24.96 3.88
C ASP A 145 13.22 25.78 5.17
N SER A 146 14.35 26.19 5.74
CA SER A 146 14.37 26.78 7.08
C SER A 146 14.03 28.27 7.11
N ASP A 147 13.98 28.91 5.96
CA ASP A 147 13.75 30.35 5.86
C ASP A 147 12.26 30.67 5.62
N ASN A 148 11.96 31.86 5.13
CA ASN A 148 10.59 32.30 4.85
C ASN A 148 10.60 33.14 3.55
N LEU A 149 11.52 32.81 2.64
CA LEU A 149 11.71 33.46 1.35
C LEU A 149 10.93 32.70 0.28
N ARG A 150 9.76 33.25 -0.03
CA ARG A 150 8.88 32.71 -1.06
C ARG A 150 9.56 32.63 -2.43
N ARG A 151 9.55 31.44 -3.03
CA ARG A 151 9.92 31.22 -4.45
C ARG A 151 8.90 31.82 -5.41
N LEU A 152 9.24 31.93 -6.69
CA LEU A 152 8.43 32.63 -7.70
C LEU A 152 6.97 32.18 -7.73
N ASN A 153 6.72 30.86 -7.67
CA ASN A 153 5.38 30.29 -7.62
C ASN A 153 5.08 29.62 -6.27
N GLY A 154 5.95 29.78 -5.29
CA GLY A 154 5.88 29.07 -4.02
C GLY A 154 4.84 29.61 -3.06
N LEU A 155 4.78 29.00 -1.87
CA LEU A 155 3.90 29.37 -0.76
C LEU A 155 4.68 29.24 0.54
N GLU A 156 4.55 30.23 1.41
CA GLU A 156 5.31 30.34 2.66
C GLU A 156 4.42 30.20 3.89
N ALA A 157 5.00 30.31 5.08
CA ALA A 157 4.27 30.12 6.34
C ALA A 157 2.97 30.96 6.46
N ASP A 158 2.92 32.15 5.87
CA ASP A 158 1.74 33.02 5.86
C ASP A 158 0.57 32.47 5.02
N SER A 159 0.86 31.53 4.12
CA SER A 159 -0.08 30.91 3.20
C SER A 159 -0.76 29.66 3.78
N TYR A 160 -0.28 29.16 4.93
CA TYR A 160 -0.76 27.94 5.57
C TYR A 160 -1.42 28.22 6.92
N PRO A 161 -2.58 27.64 7.25
CA PRO A 161 -3.29 27.90 8.51
C PRO A 161 -2.48 27.64 9.79
N PHE A 162 -1.50 26.73 9.71
CA PHE A 162 -0.63 26.34 10.82
C PHE A 162 0.84 26.66 10.56
N GLY A 163 1.14 27.50 9.56
CA GLY A 163 2.50 27.71 9.07
C GLY A 163 2.99 26.58 8.16
N ALA A 164 4.11 26.85 7.48
CA ALA A 164 4.87 25.83 6.77
C ALA A 164 5.66 25.00 7.79
N ARG A 165 6.05 23.79 7.39
CA ARG A 165 6.77 22.86 8.28
C ARG A 165 8.19 23.36 8.58
N ASN A 166 8.82 24.01 7.61
CA ASN A 166 10.20 24.49 7.62
C ASN A 166 11.21 23.39 8.01
N ALA A 167 10.89 22.16 7.58
CA ALA A 167 11.71 20.98 7.75
C ALA A 167 11.30 19.92 6.71
N GLY A 168 12.18 18.95 6.46
CA GLY A 168 11.90 17.85 5.54
C GLY A 168 10.60 17.11 5.87
N ILE A 169 9.90 16.65 4.82
CA ILE A 169 8.66 15.90 4.95
C ILE A 169 8.91 14.57 5.67
N ALA A 170 8.23 14.39 6.80
CA ALA A 170 8.33 13.19 7.63
C ALA A 170 7.18 12.20 7.38
N LEU A 171 6.03 12.68 6.90
CA LEU A 171 4.85 11.88 6.61
C LEU A 171 4.36 12.20 5.21
N MET A 172 4.00 11.18 4.43
CA MET A 172 3.48 11.40 3.07
C MET A 172 2.20 12.27 3.06
N SER A 173 1.43 12.25 4.16
CA SER A 173 0.24 13.09 4.34
C SER A 173 0.52 14.59 4.30
N ASP A 174 1.77 15.04 4.52
CA ASP A 174 2.16 16.44 4.41
C ASP A 174 1.91 17.00 2.98
N LEU A 175 1.86 16.12 1.97
CA LEU A 175 1.46 16.50 0.61
C LEU A 175 0.08 17.15 0.55
N MET A 176 -0.84 16.82 1.46
CA MET A 176 -2.19 17.41 1.49
C MET A 176 -2.19 18.91 1.78
N ALA A 177 -1.11 19.45 2.34
CA ALA A 177 -0.98 20.88 2.55
C ALA A 177 -0.58 21.63 1.26
N LEU A 178 -0.03 20.93 0.27
CA LEU A 178 0.52 21.53 -0.95
C LEU A 178 -0.59 21.94 -1.93
N PRO A 179 -0.34 22.99 -2.75
CA PRO A 179 -1.35 23.52 -3.65
C PRO A 179 -1.84 22.48 -4.66
N GLY A 180 -3.16 22.42 -4.82
CA GLY A 180 -3.81 21.52 -5.78
C GLY A 180 -3.96 20.07 -5.33
N VAL A 181 -3.40 19.68 -4.17
CA VAL A 181 -3.53 18.33 -3.65
C VAL A 181 -4.89 18.15 -2.98
N THR A 182 -5.57 17.06 -3.33
CA THR A 182 -6.91 16.71 -2.85
C THR A 182 -6.98 15.22 -2.55
N ASP A 183 -8.00 14.80 -1.80
CA ASP A 183 -8.26 13.37 -1.54
C ASP A 183 -8.36 12.52 -2.81
N THR A 184 -8.84 13.12 -3.91
CA THR A 184 -9.03 12.39 -5.17
C THR A 184 -7.73 12.17 -5.94
N ASN A 185 -6.76 13.08 -5.83
CA ASN A 185 -5.48 12.98 -6.54
C ASN A 185 -4.31 12.50 -5.67
N TYR A 186 -4.48 12.51 -4.34
CA TYR A 186 -3.43 12.18 -3.37
C TYR A 186 -2.78 10.82 -3.64
N GLN A 187 -3.57 9.78 -3.92
CA GLN A 187 -3.01 8.44 -4.19
C GLN A 187 -2.16 8.41 -5.46
N GLN A 188 -2.59 9.10 -6.52
CA GLN A 188 -1.84 9.17 -7.77
C GLN A 188 -0.54 9.95 -7.57
N LEU A 189 -0.59 11.09 -6.88
CA LEU A 189 0.58 11.92 -6.58
C LEU A 189 1.57 11.19 -5.67
N SER A 190 1.12 10.66 -4.54
CA SER A 190 1.98 9.96 -3.57
C SER A 190 2.61 8.68 -4.14
N SER A 191 2.06 8.12 -5.23
CA SER A 191 2.60 6.90 -5.84
C SER A 191 4.00 7.05 -6.44
N VAL A 192 4.42 8.28 -6.78
CA VAL A 192 5.73 8.56 -7.38
C VAL A 192 6.79 9.00 -6.37
N PHE A 193 6.43 9.15 -5.09
CA PHE A 193 7.31 9.67 -4.06
C PHE A 193 7.69 8.64 -3.00
N SER A 194 8.90 8.81 -2.47
CA SER A 194 9.38 8.18 -1.24
C SER A 194 9.74 9.27 -0.23
N ILE A 195 9.34 9.06 1.03
CA ILE A 195 9.80 9.88 2.17
C ILE A 195 11.17 9.42 2.70
N TYR A 196 11.61 8.24 2.30
CA TYR A 196 12.88 7.67 2.72
C TYR A 196 13.98 8.11 1.76
N VAL A 197 15.04 8.71 2.31
CA VAL A 197 16.26 9.05 1.57
C VAL A 197 16.88 7.75 1.07
N ALA A 198 16.54 7.37 -0.16
CA ALA A 198 16.79 6.04 -0.68
C ALA A 198 18.14 5.95 -1.40
N GLY A 199 19.21 6.52 -0.83
CA GLY A 199 20.56 6.47 -1.43
C GLY A 199 20.55 6.83 -2.92
N PRO A 200 21.28 6.09 -3.77
CA PRO A 200 21.22 6.22 -5.22
C PRO A 200 19.84 5.83 -5.79
N PHE A 201 19.42 6.50 -6.86
CA PHE A 201 18.14 6.26 -7.53
C PHE A 201 18.16 4.98 -8.38
N ASN A 202 17.08 4.20 -8.39
CA ASN A 202 16.92 2.97 -9.16
C ASN A 202 15.84 3.11 -10.26
N PRO A 203 16.20 3.51 -11.49
CA PRO A 203 15.22 3.63 -12.56
C PRO A 203 14.62 2.28 -12.99
N MET A 204 15.27 1.14 -12.72
CA MET A 204 14.76 -0.18 -13.10
C MET A 204 13.51 -0.60 -12.32
N SER A 205 13.19 0.04 -11.20
CA SER A 205 11.97 -0.20 -10.42
C SER A 205 10.95 0.96 -10.48
N SER A 206 11.29 2.06 -11.17
CA SER A 206 10.44 3.25 -11.24
C SER A 206 9.12 3.04 -11.99
N PRO A 207 8.02 3.68 -11.55
CA PRO A 207 6.75 3.62 -12.26
C PRO A 207 6.82 4.35 -13.60
N MET A 208 5.83 4.08 -14.47
CA MET A 208 5.80 4.59 -15.85
C MET A 208 6.01 6.11 -15.97
N PRO A 209 5.36 6.98 -15.19
CA PRO A 209 5.54 8.42 -15.34
C PRO A 209 6.97 8.88 -15.09
N ILE A 210 7.65 8.30 -14.09
CA ILE A 210 9.05 8.61 -13.77
C ILE A 210 9.97 8.08 -14.87
N LEU A 211 9.76 6.84 -15.32
CA LEU A 211 10.53 6.25 -16.43
C LEU A 211 10.41 7.09 -17.70
N GLN A 212 9.19 7.46 -18.08
CA GLN A 212 8.93 8.24 -19.28
C GLN A 212 9.54 9.64 -19.18
N ALA A 213 9.50 10.27 -18.00
CA ALA A 213 10.18 11.53 -17.75
C ALA A 213 11.71 11.42 -17.88
N LEU A 214 12.28 10.27 -17.52
CA LEU A 214 13.73 10.04 -17.52
C LEU A 214 14.28 9.64 -18.90
N VAL A 215 13.64 8.68 -19.58
CA VAL A 215 14.19 8.05 -20.80
C VAL A 215 13.33 8.27 -22.05
N GLY A 216 12.23 9.01 -21.94
CA GLY A 216 11.26 9.20 -23.00
C GLY A 216 10.31 8.00 -23.18
N GLU A 217 9.20 8.25 -23.87
CA GLU A 217 8.07 7.30 -24.00
C GLU A 217 8.46 5.96 -24.62
N ARG A 218 9.23 5.98 -25.72
CA ARG A 218 9.62 4.77 -26.44
C ARG A 218 10.43 3.82 -25.55
N ASN A 219 11.46 4.34 -24.89
CA ASN A 219 12.32 3.54 -24.04
C ASN A 219 11.57 3.09 -22.78
N ALA A 220 10.76 3.97 -22.17
CA ALA A 220 9.95 3.61 -21.01
C ALA A 220 8.98 2.44 -21.31
N ASN A 221 8.29 2.49 -22.45
CA ASN A 221 7.42 1.39 -22.88
C ASN A 221 8.19 0.08 -23.09
N THR A 222 9.39 0.16 -23.70
CA THR A 222 10.27 -1.00 -23.89
C THR A 222 10.69 -1.62 -22.55
N ILE A 223 11.06 -0.78 -21.57
CA ILE A 223 11.42 -1.23 -20.22
C ILE A 223 10.23 -1.91 -19.52
N ILE A 224 9.03 -1.31 -19.57
CA ILE A 224 7.83 -1.91 -18.96
C ILE A 224 7.48 -3.26 -19.60
N GLU A 225 7.61 -3.38 -20.91
CA GLU A 225 7.40 -4.65 -21.61
C GLU A 225 8.39 -5.72 -21.12
N LEU A 226 9.69 -5.39 -21.07
CA LEU A 226 10.73 -6.30 -20.57
C LEU A 226 10.49 -6.70 -19.10
N ARG A 227 10.03 -5.78 -18.25
CA ARG A 227 9.63 -6.10 -16.86
C ARG A 227 8.49 -7.11 -16.82
N SER A 228 7.46 -6.91 -17.63
CA SER A 228 6.30 -7.81 -17.67
C SER A 228 6.64 -9.24 -18.10
N LYS A 229 7.70 -9.39 -18.89
CA LYS A 229 8.24 -10.69 -19.35
C LYS A 229 9.27 -11.29 -18.39
N GLY A 230 9.72 -10.55 -17.39
CA GLY A 230 10.81 -10.96 -16.49
C GLY A 230 12.19 -10.97 -17.16
N GLU A 231 12.34 -10.25 -18.28
CA GLU A 231 13.55 -10.24 -19.13
C GLU A 231 14.45 -9.02 -18.86
N LEU A 232 14.02 -8.08 -18.01
CA LEU A 232 14.78 -6.88 -17.73
C LEU A 232 15.95 -7.16 -16.78
N THR A 233 17.18 -7.05 -17.28
CA THR A 233 18.42 -7.05 -16.49
C THR A 233 19.08 -5.67 -16.52
N ALA A 234 20.08 -5.43 -15.66
CA ALA A 234 20.85 -4.18 -15.64
C ALA A 234 21.55 -3.92 -16.99
N ASP A 235 22.09 -4.96 -17.62
CA ASP A 235 22.74 -4.86 -18.94
C ASP A 235 21.74 -4.48 -20.03
N VAL A 236 20.58 -5.13 -20.05
CA VAL A 236 19.50 -4.83 -21.00
C VAL A 236 18.97 -3.41 -20.79
N PHE A 237 18.76 -3.01 -19.53
CA PHE A 237 18.34 -1.65 -19.18
C PHE A 237 19.33 -0.62 -19.70
N SER A 238 20.63 -0.84 -19.45
CA SER A 238 21.70 0.06 -19.89
C SER A 238 21.80 0.12 -21.41
N ALA A 239 21.62 -1.00 -22.11
CA ALA A 239 21.64 -1.05 -23.58
C ALA A 239 20.48 -0.26 -24.21
N VAL A 240 19.31 -0.24 -23.58
CA VAL A 240 18.13 0.49 -24.08
C VAL A 240 18.20 1.99 -23.75
N THR A 241 18.72 2.34 -22.57
CA THR A 241 18.58 3.70 -22.02
C THR A 241 19.87 4.51 -22.03
N HIS A 242 21.02 3.86 -22.19
CA HIS A 242 22.36 4.45 -21.97
C HIS A 242 22.59 4.97 -20.54
N ILE A 243 21.78 4.52 -19.57
CA ILE A 243 21.97 4.80 -18.15
C ILE A 243 22.70 3.61 -17.54
N TYR A 244 23.82 3.89 -16.87
CA TYR A 244 24.68 2.89 -16.24
C TYR A 244 24.73 3.11 -14.73
N ASP A 245 25.15 2.07 -14.00
CA ASP A 245 25.42 2.15 -12.57
C ASP A 245 26.49 3.24 -12.29
N SER A 246 26.22 4.10 -11.32
CA SER A 246 27.03 5.28 -10.99
C SER A 246 26.82 5.70 -9.53
N GLU A 247 27.52 6.75 -9.08
CA GLU A 247 27.39 7.24 -7.70
C GLU A 247 25.94 7.60 -7.30
N ASN A 248 25.15 8.11 -8.26
CA ASN A 248 23.78 8.58 -8.01
C ASN A 248 22.71 7.65 -8.60
N THR A 249 23.09 6.54 -9.23
CA THR A 249 22.15 5.63 -9.88
C THR A 249 22.58 4.19 -9.69
N ILE A 250 21.69 3.36 -9.16
CA ILE A 250 21.89 1.91 -9.04
C ILE A 250 20.92 1.16 -9.95
N LEU A 251 21.34 0.00 -10.46
CA LEU A 251 20.53 -0.84 -11.35
C LEU A 251 20.11 -2.15 -10.67
N TYR A 252 19.80 -2.06 -9.37
CA TYR A 252 19.34 -3.15 -8.53
C TYR A 252 18.45 -2.60 -7.40
N PRO A 253 17.55 -3.41 -6.82
CA PRO A 253 16.68 -2.93 -5.74
C PRO A 253 17.45 -2.34 -4.56
N GLY A 254 17.00 -1.18 -4.09
CA GLY A 254 17.57 -0.51 -2.94
C GLY A 254 17.29 -1.22 -1.62
N ARG A 255 17.70 -0.59 -0.52
CA ARG A 255 17.54 -1.17 0.84
C ARG A 255 16.14 -1.01 1.40
N ASN A 256 15.38 -0.03 0.91
CA ASN A 256 14.08 0.31 1.43
C ASN A 256 13.00 -0.26 0.52
N GLN A 257 12.19 -1.19 1.04
CA GLN A 257 11.15 -1.89 0.30
C GLN A 257 9.79 -1.64 0.94
N ARG A 258 8.86 -1.04 0.18
CA ARG A 258 7.46 -0.96 0.61
C ARG A 258 6.76 -2.26 0.22
N VAL A 259 6.32 -3.01 1.21
CA VAL A 259 5.69 -4.32 1.06
C VAL A 259 4.23 -4.23 1.47
N LYS A 260 3.36 -4.64 0.56
CA LYS A 260 1.94 -4.87 0.81
C LYS A 260 1.68 -6.37 0.76
N ILE A 261 1.12 -6.93 1.82
CA ILE A 261 0.69 -8.33 1.91
C ILE A 261 -0.81 -8.34 2.14
N SER A 262 -1.55 -9.02 1.27
CA SER A 262 -2.99 -9.21 1.42
C SER A 262 -3.33 -10.69 1.48
N ALA A 263 -4.28 -11.05 2.34
CA ALA A 263 -4.79 -12.41 2.46
C ALA A 263 -6.31 -12.44 2.41
N ARG A 264 -6.84 -13.34 1.57
CA ARG A 264 -8.29 -13.54 1.41
C ARG A 264 -8.70 -14.94 1.86
N VAL A 265 -9.46 -15.01 2.95
CA VAL A 265 -10.03 -16.25 3.50
C VAL A 265 -11.54 -16.08 3.62
N GLY A 266 -12.31 -16.94 2.94
CA GLY A 266 -13.76 -16.82 2.89
C GLY A 266 -14.21 -15.45 2.35
N SER A 267 -14.98 -14.72 3.15
CA SER A 267 -15.42 -13.35 2.84
C SER A 267 -14.48 -12.26 3.39
N THR A 268 -13.48 -12.65 4.17
CA THR A 268 -12.54 -11.72 4.82
C THR A 268 -11.35 -11.44 3.92
N ASN A 269 -11.03 -10.16 3.74
CA ASN A 269 -9.80 -9.69 3.10
C ASN A 269 -9.06 -8.78 4.09
N ILE A 270 -7.80 -9.08 4.37
CA ILE A 270 -6.94 -8.27 5.24
C ILE A 270 -5.74 -7.85 4.43
N GLU A 271 -5.31 -6.60 4.61
CA GLU A 271 -4.09 -6.05 4.03
C GLU A 271 -3.16 -5.61 5.16
N LYS A 272 -1.85 -5.72 4.91
CA LYS A 272 -0.81 -5.17 5.78
C LYS A 272 0.19 -4.45 4.89
N ASN A 273 0.45 -3.19 5.21
CA ASN A 273 1.39 -2.33 4.49
C ASN A 273 2.56 -1.98 5.38
N GLN A 274 3.78 -2.21 4.92
CA GLN A 274 4.98 -1.92 5.68
C GLN A 274 6.08 -1.37 4.80
N VAL A 275 7.01 -0.64 5.40
CA VAL A 275 8.28 -0.28 4.75
C VAL A 275 9.41 -0.93 5.52
N TRP A 276 10.19 -1.75 4.83
CA TRP A 276 11.30 -2.50 5.39
C TRP A 276 12.62 -1.88 4.94
N HIS A 277 13.52 -1.65 5.88
CA HIS A 277 14.93 -1.41 5.62
C HIS A 277 15.68 -2.73 5.72
N ILE A 278 16.40 -3.11 4.67
CA ILE A 278 17.08 -4.41 4.56
C ILE A 278 18.57 -4.17 4.31
N GLU A 279 19.40 -4.63 5.24
CA GLU A 279 20.87 -4.57 5.18
C GLU A 279 21.45 -5.95 5.56
N PRO A 280 21.43 -6.96 4.66
CA PRO A 280 21.74 -8.36 5.01
C PRO A 280 23.16 -8.57 5.55
N TYR A 281 24.09 -7.68 5.18
CA TYR A 281 25.49 -7.71 5.59
C TYR A 281 25.82 -6.65 6.68
N ALA A 282 24.82 -6.19 7.42
CA ALA A 282 25.00 -5.31 8.56
C ALA A 282 26.01 -5.89 9.56
N TYR A 283 27.12 -5.18 9.79
CA TYR A 283 28.14 -5.54 10.76
C TYR A 283 28.30 -4.44 11.83
N GLY A 284 28.25 -4.82 13.11
CA GLY A 284 28.38 -3.91 14.25
C GLY A 284 27.21 -3.98 15.24
N GLN A 285 27.43 -3.55 16.49
CA GLN A 285 26.49 -3.72 17.62
C GLN A 285 25.17 -2.95 17.50
N TYR A 286 25.00 -2.06 16.50
CA TYR A 286 23.84 -1.17 16.36
C TYR A 286 23.19 -1.21 14.97
N LYS A 287 23.53 -2.19 14.14
CA LYS A 287 22.91 -2.35 12.82
C LYS A 287 22.07 -3.62 12.80
N GLU A 288 20.76 -3.44 12.72
CA GLU A 288 19.85 -4.56 12.49
C GLU A 288 19.84 -4.91 11.00
N PRO A 289 19.92 -6.21 10.64
CA PRO A 289 19.89 -6.62 9.24
C PRO A 289 18.54 -6.34 8.57
N LEU A 290 17.50 -6.17 9.37
CA LEU A 290 16.17 -5.78 8.92
C LEU A 290 15.50 -4.91 9.99
N SER A 291 14.93 -3.78 9.57
CA SER A 291 14.12 -2.90 10.43
C SER A 291 12.83 -2.50 9.72
N ILE A 292 11.74 -2.37 10.48
CA ILE A 292 10.44 -1.91 9.95
C ILE A 292 10.32 -0.41 10.22
N LEU A 293 10.32 0.39 9.16
CA LEU A 293 10.27 1.86 9.23
C LEU A 293 8.84 2.38 9.39
N GLU A 294 7.86 1.67 8.81
CA GLU A 294 6.43 2.00 8.88
C GLU A 294 5.61 0.71 8.85
N SER A 295 4.46 0.68 9.55
CA SER A 295 3.56 -0.47 9.55
C SER A 295 2.11 -0.06 9.78
N ASN A 296 1.26 -0.33 8.80
CA ASN A 296 -0.18 -0.05 8.78
C ASN A 296 -0.98 -1.32 8.45
N TRP A 297 -2.22 -1.39 8.94
CA TRP A 297 -3.19 -2.47 8.71
C TRP A 297 -4.43 -1.95 7.99
#